data_AF-A0A1Q5AF19-F1
#
_entry.id   AF-A0A1Q5AF19-F1
#
_cell.length_a   1.000
_cell.length_b   1.000
_cell.length_c   1.000
_cell.angle_alpha   90.00
_cell.angle_beta   90.00
_cell.angle_gamma   90.00
#
_symmetry.space_group_name_H-M   'P 1'
#
loop_
_entity.id
_entity.type
_entity.pdbx_description
1 polymer ?
#
loop_
_entity_poly.entity_id
_entity_poly.type
_entity_poly.pdbx_seq_one_letter_code
_entity_poly.pdbx_strand_id
1 'polypeptide(L)' 'MKDVAPATHGVLRGLDMLVGDLQRVIEYPKLGFAVEQEIPEDVHAAYERLIRAGFTSRLLPPPPR' A
#
# COMPACT_ATOMS: atom_id res chain seq x y z
N MET A 1 7.84 33.78 -7.69
CA MET A 1 6.83 32.74 -7.45
C MET A 1 7.47 31.37 -7.53
N LYS A 2 7.89 30.83 -6.39
CA LYS A 2 8.04 29.39 -6.21
C LYS A 2 6.98 29.05 -5.18
N ASP A 3 5.84 28.56 -5.65
CA ASP A 3 4.75 28.14 -4.76
C ASP A 3 5.24 26.94 -3.97
N VAL A 4 5.50 27.19 -2.69
CA VAL A 4 5.71 26.15 -1.69
C VAL A 4 4.34 25.52 -1.46
N ALA A 5 4.10 24.35 -2.03
CA ALA A 5 2.92 23.55 -1.72
C ALA A 5 2.94 23.16 -0.23
N PRO A 6 1.82 23.34 0.50
CA PRO A 6 1.82 23.28 1.96
C PRO A 6 1.80 21.82 2.44
N ALA A 7 2.85 21.37 3.14
CA ALA A 7 2.91 20.25 4.11
C ALA A 7 2.26 18.86 3.81
N THR A 8 1.58 18.65 2.69
CA THR A 8 0.84 17.42 2.33
C THR A 8 1.74 16.33 1.72
N HIS A 9 2.97 16.66 1.36
CA HIS A 9 3.90 15.75 0.66
C HIS A 9 4.44 14.60 1.54
N GLY A 10 4.48 14.77 2.87
CA GLY A 10 4.98 13.74 3.79
C GLY A 10 3.92 12.69 4.17
N VAL A 11 2.69 13.14 4.43
CA VAL A 11 1.59 12.27 4.92
C VAL A 11 1.07 11.36 3.81
N LEU A 12 0.91 11.88 2.59
CA LEU A 12 0.47 11.08 1.44
C LEU A 12 1.49 10.00 1.07
N ARG A 13 2.80 10.29 1.20
CA ARG A 13 3.86 9.27 1.04
C ARG A 13 3.80 8.17 2.09
N GLY A 14 3.34 8.49 3.30
CA GLY A 14 3.10 7.51 4.35
C GLY A 14 2.05 6.48 3.92
N LEU A 15 0.95 6.94 3.32
CA LEU A 15 -0.12 6.07 2.84
C LEU A 15 0.35 5.15 1.70
N ASP A 16 1.14 5.66 0.75
CA ASP A 16 1.75 4.82 -0.28
C ASP A 16 2.61 3.70 0.32
N MET A 17 3.41 4.00 1.36
CA MET A 17 4.23 2.98 2.03
C MET A 17 3.35 1.94 2.74
N LEU A 18 2.34 2.37 3.50
CA LEU A 18 1.43 1.47 4.23
C LEU A 18 0.66 0.54 3.28
N VAL A 19 0.20 1.04 2.13
CA VAL A 19 -0.47 0.21 1.12
C VAL A 19 0.48 -0.86 0.58
N GLY A 20 1.72 -0.50 0.24
CA GLY A 20 2.72 -1.46 -0.21
C GLY A 20 3.10 -2.48 0.87
N ASP A 21 3.24 -2.05 2.13
CA ASP A 21 3.55 -2.93 3.26
C ASP A 21 2.44 -3.95 3.49
N LEU A 22 1.18 -3.50 3.50
CA LEU A 22 0.03 -4.39 3.67
C LEU A 22 -0.11 -5.39 2.51
N GLN A 23 0.17 -4.98 1.27
CA GLN A 23 0.22 -5.92 0.15
C GLN A 23 1.27 -7.02 0.39
N ARG A 24 2.44 -6.71 0.96
CA ARG A 24 3.46 -7.72 1.28
C ARG A 24 3.01 -8.66 2.39
N VAL A 25 2.29 -8.18 3.40
CA VAL A 25 1.67 -9.06 4.42
C VAL A 25 0.74 -10.09 3.77
N ILE A 26 0.03 -9.72 2.71
CA ILE A 26 -0.88 -10.61 1.96
C ILE A 26 -0.13 -11.55 1.01
N GLU A 27 0.84 -11.03 0.24
CA GLU A 27 1.44 -11.77 -0.88
C GLU A 27 2.66 -12.61 -0.46
N TYR A 28 3.46 -12.16 0.50
CA TYR A 28 4.71 -12.83 0.86
C TYR A 28 4.54 -14.21 1.53
N PRO A 29 3.48 -14.47 2.31
CA PRO A 29 3.22 -15.82 2.81
C PRO A 29 3.06 -16.86 1.68
N LYS A 30 2.46 -16.45 0.55
CA LYS A 30 2.28 -17.32 -0.64
C LYS A 30 3.61 -17.73 -1.29
N LEU A 31 4.67 -16.96 -1.03
CA LEU A 31 6.03 -17.19 -1.53
C LEU A 31 6.97 -17.80 -0.46
N GLY A 32 6.47 -18.05 0.75
CA GLY A 32 7.27 -18.57 1.87
C GLY A 32 8.22 -17.54 2.49
N PHE A 33 8.06 -16.24 2.19
CA PHE A 33 8.90 -15.18 2.75
C PHE A 33 8.39 -14.64 4.10
N ALA A 34 7.14 -14.93 4.44
CA ALA A 34 6.50 -14.48 5.68
C ALA A 34 5.53 -15.54 6.21
N VAL A 35 5.15 -15.41 7.48
CA VAL A 35 4.07 -16.22 8.09
C VAL A 35 2.72 -15.57 7.73
N GLU A 36 1.72 -16.40 7.40
CA GLU A 36 0.36 -15.93 7.12
C GLU A 36 -0.27 -15.29 8.35
N GLN A 37 -0.96 -14.16 8.15
CA GLN A 37 -1.63 -13.41 9.19
C GLN A 37 -3.11 -13.25 8.82
N GLU A 38 -3.99 -13.37 9.82
CA GLU A 38 -5.38 -13.00 9.64
C GLU A 38 -5.48 -11.48 9.46
N ILE A 39 -6.05 -11.03 8.34
CA ILE A 39 -6.27 -9.62 8.07
C ILE A 39 -7.74 -9.30 8.30
N PRO A 40 -8.06 -8.42 9.27
CA PRO A 40 -9.43 -7.97 9.49
C PRO A 40 -10.07 -7.40 8.22
N GLU A 41 -11.36 -7.67 8.03
CA GLU A 41 -12.10 -7.26 6.83
C GLU A 41 -12.05 -5.74 6.62
N ASP A 42 -12.13 -4.96 7.68
CA ASP A 42 -12.08 -3.50 7.64
C ASP A 42 -10.72 -2.97 7.17
N VAL A 43 -9.63 -3.63 7.58
CA VAL A 43 -8.27 -3.35 7.11
C VAL A 43 -8.14 -3.67 5.62
N HIS A 44 -8.66 -4.81 5.17
CA HIS A 44 -8.67 -5.16 3.75
C HIS A 44 -9.52 -4.17 2.92
N ALA A 45 -10.69 -3.78 3.42
CA ALA A 45 -11.55 -2.81 2.76
C ALA A 45 -10.89 -1.42 2.66
N ALA A 46 -10.16 -0.98 3.69
CA ALA A 46 -9.40 0.27 3.67
C ALA A 46 -8.27 0.23 2.63
N TYR A 47 -7.53 -0.87 2.57
CA TYR A 47 -6.49 -1.11 1.57
C TYR A 47 -7.02 -0.96 0.14
N GLU A 48 -8.13 -1.62 -0.18
CA GLU A 48 -8.73 -1.50 -1.51
C GLU A 48 -9.20 -0.08 -1.82
N ARG A 49 -9.77 0.64 -0.83
CA ARG A 49 -10.19 2.04 -1.01
C ARG A 49 -9.00 2.94 -1.34
N LEU A 50 -7.85 2.72 -0.70
CA LEU A 50 -6.63 3.49 -0.96
C LEU A 50 -6.05 3.17 -2.35
N ILE A 51 -6.08 1.91 -2.79
CA ILE A 51 -5.71 1.56 -4.17
C ILE A 51 -6.63 2.26 -5.17
N ARG A 52 -7.95 2.21 -4.97
CA ARG A 52 -8.92 2.91 -5.84
C ARG A 52 -8.74 4.42 -5.83
N ALA A 53 -8.24 5.00 -4.74
CA ALA A 53 -7.91 6.41 -4.62
C ALA A 53 -6.55 6.78 -5.26
N GLY A 54 -5.78 5.82 -5.77
CA GLY A 54 -4.54 6.04 -6.53
C GLY A 54 -3.24 5.89 -5.75
N PHE A 55 -3.27 5.40 -4.49
CA PHE A 55 -2.06 5.13 -3.70
C PHE A 55 -1.38 3.82 -4.13
N THR A 56 -0.82 3.80 -5.34
CA THR A 56 -0.30 2.56 -5.97
C THR A 56 1.21 2.57 -6.17
N SER A 57 1.93 3.61 -5.75
CA SER A 57 3.35 3.82 -6.12
C SER A 57 4.33 2.80 -5.51
N ARG A 58 3.87 2.03 -4.51
CA ARG A 58 4.65 1.01 -3.80
C ARG A 58 4.09 -0.41 -3.92
N LEU A 59 3.07 -0.60 -4.76
CA LEU A 59 2.56 -1.95 -5.02
C LEU A 59 3.61 -2.79 -5.72
N LEU A 60 3.60 -4.09 -5.42
CA LEU A 60 4.34 -5.10 -6.17
C LEU A 60 3.93 -5.03 -7.64
N PRO A 61 4.88 -5.23 -8.57
CA PRO A 61 4.54 -5.32 -9.98
C PRO A 61 3.59 -6.49 -10.21
N PRO A 62 2.71 -6.40 -11.23
CA PRO A 62 1.90 -7.54 -11.62
C PRO A 62 2.82 -8.71 -11.99
N PRO A 63 2.39 -9.96 -11.77
CA PRO A 63 3.17 -11.13 -12.18
C PRO A 63 3.50 -11.05 -13.67
N PRO A 64 4.69 -11.53 -14.09
CA PRO A 64 5.03 -11.60 -15.50
C PRO A 64 3.97 -12.41 -16.26
N ARG A 65 3.59 -11.92 -17.45
CA ARG A 65 2.65 -12.61 -18.34
C ARG A 65 3.33 -13.76 -19.06
#